data_AF-A0A833RCP6-F1
#
_entry.id   AF-A0A833RCP6-F1
#
_cell.length_a   1.000
_cell.length_b   1.000
_cell.length_c   1.000
_cell.angle_alpha   90.00
_cell.angle_beta   90.00
_cell.angle_gamma   90.00
#
_symmetry.space_group_name_H-M   'P 1'
#
loop_
_entity.id
_entity.type
_entity.pdbx_description
1 polymer ?
#
loop_
_entity_poly.entity_id
_entity_poly.type
_entity_poly.pdbx_seq_one_letter_code
_entity_poly.pdbx_strand_id
1 'polypeptide(L)'
;MINTTYLARLVILILLLLESIRNTSADEQLIHTVCKETPSPDACESILLADPRGVLSHTRKDLAIVAVDATISAATSANRNAGYMAGQYSGSPQGEPLAQCEQLYLMLVIDLQSVKAMLKVSSFEEAYQAASDVWKIPDACDNEFATRRLSSLLKRRNKELNQKISLCVNLAYQMIDEGHY
;
A
#
# COMPACT_ATOMS: atom_id res chain seq x y z
N MET A 1 6.11 -12.96 -54.33
CA MET A 1 6.78 -11.69 -54.00
C MET A 1 6.36 -11.28 -52.60
N ILE A 2 7.26 -11.32 -51.62
CA ILE A 2 6.95 -10.91 -50.25
C ILE A 2 6.82 -9.38 -50.25
N ASN A 3 5.68 -8.88 -49.78
CA ASN A 3 5.36 -7.46 -49.81
C ASN A 3 6.21 -6.73 -48.76
N THR A 4 7.14 -5.91 -49.21
CA THR A 4 8.14 -5.20 -48.38
C THR A 4 7.51 -4.34 -47.29
N THR A 5 6.28 -3.87 -47.50
CA THR A 5 5.49 -3.13 -46.49
C THR A 5 5.07 -3.98 -45.29
N TYR A 6 4.80 -5.27 -45.50
CA TYR A 6 4.46 -6.20 -44.41
C TYR A 6 5.68 -6.51 -43.56
N LEU A 7 6.85 -6.72 -44.18
CA LEU A 7 8.10 -6.93 -43.44
C LEU A 7 8.45 -5.72 -42.58
N ALA A 8 8.32 -4.50 -43.12
CA ALA A 8 8.56 -3.28 -42.36
C ALA A 8 7.62 -3.14 -41.15
N ARG A 9 6.32 -3.43 -41.33
CA ARG A 9 5.34 -3.42 -40.22
C ARG A 9 5.65 -4.47 -39.15
N LEU A 10 6.07 -5.66 -39.56
CA LEU A 10 6.40 -6.76 -38.66
C LEU A 10 7.67 -6.45 -37.85
N VAL A 11 8.67 -5.83 -38.48
CA VAL A 11 9.88 -5.34 -37.80
C VAL A 11 9.54 -4.23 -36.80
N ILE A 12 8.69 -3.26 -37.18
CA ILE A 12 8.24 -2.20 -36.25
C ILE A 12 7.47 -2.81 -35.06
N LEU A 13 6.59 -3.79 -35.31
CA LEU A 13 5.85 -4.46 -34.24
C LEU A 13 6.79 -5.22 -33.29
N ILE A 14 7.80 -5.91 -33.82
CA ILE A 14 8.81 -6.61 -33.03
C ILE A 14 9.65 -5.62 -32.21
N LEU A 15 10.02 -4.46 -32.77
CA LEU A 15 10.78 -3.44 -32.04
C LEU A 15 9.96 -2.84 -30.89
N LEU A 16 8.67 -2.56 -31.11
CA LEU A 16 7.76 -2.09 -30.06
C LEU A 16 7.57 -3.13 -28.95
N LEU A 17 7.47 -4.41 -29.30
CA LEU A 17 7.39 -5.51 -28.33
C LEU A 17 8.70 -5.64 -27.54
N LEU A 18 9.86 -5.49 -28.17
CA LEU A 18 11.17 -5.55 -27.50
C LEU A 18 11.39 -4.36 -26.54
N GLU A 19 10.92 -3.17 -26.87
CA GLU A 19 10.93 -2.01 -25.96
C GLU A 19 10.04 -2.26 -24.73
N SER A 20 8.87 -2.86 -24.92
CA SER A 20 7.97 -3.19 -23.80
C SER A 20 8.54 -4.24 -22.83
N ILE A 21 9.38 -5.18 -23.31
CA ILE A 21 10.02 -6.22 -22.49
C ILE A 21 11.22 -5.65 -21.70
N ARG A 22 11.96 -4.69 -22.27
CA ARG A 22 13.10 -4.07 -21.57
C ARG A 22 12.66 -3.19 -20.40
N ASN A 23 11.54 -2.49 -20.55
CA ASN A 23 10.98 -1.65 -19.49
C ASN A 23 10.52 -2.49 -18.28
N THR A 24 10.09 -3.74 -18.48
CA THR A 24 9.64 -4.61 -17.37
C THR A 24 10.77 -5.02 -16.42
N SER A 25 12.00 -5.16 -16.92
CA SER A 25 13.14 -5.63 -16.11
C SER A 25 13.83 -4.57 -15.26
N ALA A 26 13.80 -3.30 -15.68
CA ALA A 26 14.47 -2.23 -14.95
C ALA A 26 13.67 -1.80 -13.71
N ASP A 27 12.35 -1.82 -13.81
CA ASP A 27 11.44 -1.36 -12.75
C ASP A 27 11.25 -2.42 -11.65
N GLU A 28 11.27 -3.72 -11.98
CA GLU A 28 11.34 -4.81 -10.98
C GLU A 28 12.63 -4.75 -10.15
N GLN A 29 13.74 -4.31 -10.75
CA GLN A 29 15.01 -4.16 -10.05
C GLN A 29 14.98 -3.01 -9.03
N LEU A 30 14.26 -1.92 -9.33
CA LEU A 30 14.02 -0.85 -8.38
C LEU A 30 13.17 -1.34 -7.20
N ILE A 31 12.07 -2.04 -7.48
CA ILE A 31 11.22 -2.66 -6.44
C ILE A 31 12.08 -3.57 -5.55
N HIS A 32 12.87 -4.47 -6.14
CA HIS A 32 13.74 -5.37 -5.39
C HIS A 32 14.73 -4.61 -4.48
N THR A 33 15.36 -3.57 -5.02
CA THR A 33 16.32 -2.74 -4.28
C THR A 33 15.67 -2.08 -3.07
N VAL A 34 14.51 -1.44 -3.29
CA VAL A 34 13.72 -0.76 -2.25
C VAL A 34 13.22 -1.76 -1.20
N CYS A 35 12.71 -2.90 -1.63
CA CYS A 35 12.14 -3.91 -0.75
C CYS A 35 13.18 -4.64 0.09
N LYS A 36 14.41 -4.79 -0.41
CA LYS A 36 15.53 -5.40 0.34
C LYS A 36 15.88 -4.63 1.61
N GLU A 37 15.66 -3.31 1.62
CA GLU A 37 15.88 -2.45 2.78
C GLU A 37 14.72 -2.49 3.79
N THR A 38 13.65 -3.25 3.52
CA THR A 38 12.51 -3.38 4.44
C THR A 38 12.66 -4.61 5.35
N PRO A 39 12.00 -4.63 6.52
CA PRO A 39 11.97 -5.81 7.40
C PRO A 39 11.28 -7.05 6.80
N SER A 40 10.57 -6.92 5.68
CA SER A 40 9.86 -8.03 5.03
C SER A 40 9.89 -7.88 3.51
N PRO A 41 11.02 -8.21 2.86
CA PRO A 41 11.22 -8.01 1.42
C PRO A 41 10.14 -8.68 0.57
N ASP A 42 9.82 -9.95 0.81
CA ASP A 42 8.81 -10.69 0.04
C ASP A 42 7.41 -10.03 0.12
N ALA A 43 7.04 -9.52 1.29
CA ALA A 43 5.76 -8.83 1.48
C ALA A 43 5.76 -7.48 0.75
N CYS A 44 6.87 -6.74 0.82
CA CYS A 44 7.04 -5.50 0.07
C CYS A 44 6.89 -5.73 -1.44
N GLU A 45 7.63 -6.70 -2.00
CA GLU A 45 7.57 -7.02 -3.42
C GLU A 45 6.16 -7.45 -3.81
N SER A 46 5.54 -8.36 -3.05
CA SER A 46 4.18 -8.81 -3.32
C SER A 46 3.15 -7.66 -3.30
N ILE A 47 3.32 -6.66 -2.42
CA ILE A 47 2.41 -5.52 -2.35
C ILE A 47 2.63 -4.58 -3.55
N LEU A 48 3.88 -4.26 -3.89
CA LEU A 48 4.21 -3.33 -4.96
C LEU A 48 3.93 -3.91 -6.35
N LEU A 49 4.21 -5.20 -6.57
CA LEU A 49 3.95 -5.89 -7.84
C LEU A 49 2.46 -6.14 -8.10
N ALA A 50 1.63 -6.14 -7.05
CA ALA A 50 0.18 -6.29 -7.19
C ALA A 50 -0.51 -5.04 -7.79
N ASP A 51 0.14 -3.87 -7.74
CA ASP A 51 -0.34 -2.65 -8.38
C ASP A 51 0.46 -2.39 -9.67
N PRO A 52 -0.18 -2.31 -10.85
CA PRO A 52 0.53 -2.01 -12.11
C PRO A 52 1.38 -0.74 -12.04
N ARG A 53 1.01 0.24 -11.21
CA ARG A 53 1.79 1.47 -11.01
C ARG A 53 3.10 1.23 -10.28
N GLY A 54 3.20 0.16 -9.48
CA GLY A 54 4.47 -0.25 -8.88
C GLY A 54 5.48 -0.63 -9.94
N VAL A 55 5.07 -1.43 -10.93
CA VAL A 55 5.90 -1.84 -12.07
C VAL A 55 6.21 -0.68 -13.03
N LEU A 56 5.39 0.38 -13.05
CA LEU A 56 5.61 1.57 -13.88
C LEU A 56 6.33 2.71 -13.13
N SER A 57 6.72 2.50 -11.88
CA SER A 57 7.37 3.52 -11.06
C SER A 57 8.86 3.58 -11.34
N HIS A 58 9.37 4.78 -11.59
CA HIS A 58 10.80 4.98 -11.88
C HIS A 58 11.58 5.58 -10.70
N THR A 59 10.90 5.93 -9.60
CA THR A 59 11.53 6.52 -8.41
C THR A 59 11.05 5.85 -7.13
N ARG A 60 11.88 5.91 -6.07
CA ARG A 60 11.47 5.44 -4.73
C ARG A 60 10.23 6.17 -4.22
N LYS A 61 10.13 7.47 -4.52
CA LYS A 61 8.95 8.29 -4.20
C LYS A 61 7.68 7.76 -4.84
N ASP A 62 7.73 7.36 -6.11
CA ASP A 62 6.57 6.80 -6.80
C ASP A 62 6.15 5.47 -6.15
N LEU A 63 7.13 4.61 -5.80
CA LEU A 63 6.86 3.37 -5.06
C LEU A 63 6.28 3.62 -3.66
N ALA A 64 6.76 4.65 -2.94
CA ALA A 64 6.19 5.05 -1.66
C ALA A 64 4.73 5.50 -1.80
N ILE A 65 4.41 6.27 -2.84
CA ILE A 65 3.03 6.67 -3.15
C ILE A 65 2.16 5.46 -3.50
N VAL A 66 2.68 4.50 -4.27
CA VAL A 66 1.98 3.24 -4.58
C VAL A 66 1.69 2.44 -3.32
N ALA A 67 2.66 2.32 -2.40
CA ALA A 67 2.45 1.65 -1.12
C ALA A 67 1.35 2.33 -0.29
N VAL A 68 1.37 3.66 -0.20
CA VAL A 68 0.33 4.43 0.50
C VAL A 68 -1.05 4.20 -0.13
N ASP A 69 -1.15 4.20 -1.46
CA ASP A 69 -2.42 3.90 -2.14
C ASP A 69 -2.92 2.47 -1.90
N ALA A 70 -2.03 1.49 -1.88
CA ALA A 70 -2.37 0.11 -1.53
C ALA A 70 -2.91 0.02 -0.10
N THR A 71 -2.33 0.77 0.84
CA THR A 71 -2.79 0.84 2.24
C THR A 71 -4.13 1.58 2.35
N ILE A 72 -4.34 2.70 1.65
CA ILE A 72 -5.63 3.41 1.60
C ILE A 72 -6.73 2.48 1.10
N SER A 73 -6.46 1.71 0.04
CA SER A 73 -7.41 0.76 -0.53
C SER A 73 -7.79 -0.33 0.49
N ALA A 74 -6.79 -0.90 1.17
CA ALA A 74 -7.01 -1.90 2.21
C ALA A 74 -7.78 -1.34 3.41
N ALA A 75 -7.42 -0.14 3.87
CA ALA A 75 -8.07 0.55 5.01
C ALA A 75 -9.52 0.90 4.68
N THR A 76 -9.77 1.38 3.46
CA THR A 76 -11.13 1.65 2.97
C THR A 76 -11.98 0.38 2.90
N SER A 77 -11.40 -0.74 2.47
CA SER A 77 -12.08 -2.03 2.47
C SER A 77 -12.36 -2.52 3.90
N ALA A 78 -11.41 -2.35 4.82
CA ALA A 78 -11.56 -2.71 6.22
C ALA A 78 -12.64 -1.87 6.93
N ASN A 79 -12.66 -0.55 6.69
CA ASN A 79 -13.70 0.36 7.15
C ASN A 79 -15.10 -0.12 6.72
N ARG A 80 -15.32 -0.33 5.40
CA ARG A 80 -16.62 -0.80 4.90
C ARG A 80 -17.02 -2.15 5.48
N ASN A 81 -16.07 -3.07 5.63
CA ASN A 81 -16.34 -4.39 6.19
C ASN A 81 -16.71 -4.31 7.68
N ALA A 82 -15.98 -3.51 8.47
CA ALA A 82 -16.28 -3.27 9.87
C ALA A 82 -17.67 -2.64 10.04
N GLY A 83 -18.01 -1.60 9.27
CA GLY A 83 -19.33 -0.97 9.31
C GLY A 83 -20.47 -1.92 8.91
N TYR A 84 -20.27 -2.71 7.85
CA TYR A 84 -21.24 -3.75 7.47
C TYR A 84 -21.46 -4.76 8.59
N MET A 85 -20.38 -5.26 9.19
CA MET A 85 -20.46 -6.21 10.29
C MET A 85 -21.06 -5.58 11.54
N ALA A 86 -20.74 -4.32 11.87
CA ALA A 86 -21.34 -3.60 12.99
C ALA A 86 -22.87 -3.55 12.87
N GLY A 87 -23.39 -3.31 11.66
CA GLY A 87 -24.81 -3.38 11.37
C GLY A 87 -25.40 -4.79 11.56
N GLN A 88 -24.72 -5.84 11.08
CA GLN A 88 -25.15 -7.23 11.25
C GLN A 88 -25.17 -7.68 12.71
N TYR A 89 -24.20 -7.20 13.51
CA TYR A 89 -24.02 -7.53 14.92
C TYR A 89 -24.64 -6.49 15.86
N SER A 90 -25.56 -5.66 15.35
CA SER A 90 -26.23 -4.63 16.16
C SER A 90 -26.94 -5.25 17.37
N GLY A 91 -26.71 -4.66 18.54
CA GLY A 91 -27.24 -5.17 19.83
C GLY A 91 -26.50 -6.38 20.41
N SER A 92 -25.47 -6.90 19.75
CA SER A 92 -24.61 -7.96 20.29
C SER A 92 -23.31 -7.39 20.89
N PRO A 93 -22.60 -8.15 21.75
CA PRO A 93 -21.29 -7.74 22.28
C PRO A 93 -20.23 -7.41 21.21
N GLN A 94 -20.36 -7.98 20.00
CA GLN A 94 -19.44 -7.74 18.88
C GLN A 94 -19.71 -6.42 18.16
N GLY A 95 -20.95 -5.90 18.20
CA GLY A 95 -21.36 -4.75 17.41
C GLY A 95 -20.60 -3.47 17.73
N GLU A 96 -20.40 -3.18 19.01
CA GLU A 96 -19.71 -1.97 19.44
C GLU A 96 -18.21 -1.97 19.04
N PRO A 97 -17.39 -3.01 19.30
CA PRO A 97 -16.01 -3.08 18.79
C PRO A 97 -15.91 -2.93 17.28
N LEU A 98 -16.86 -3.50 16.52
CA LEU A 98 -16.89 -3.37 15.07
C LEU A 98 -17.12 -1.91 14.63
N ALA A 99 -18.04 -1.20 15.29
CA ALA A 99 -18.27 0.22 15.03
C ALA A 99 -17.06 1.09 15.41
N GLN A 100 -16.35 0.75 16.50
CA GLN A 100 -15.12 1.45 16.87
C GLN A 100 -13.99 1.20 15.85
N CYS A 101 -13.81 -0.04 15.41
CA CYS A 101 -12.88 -0.38 14.33
C CYS A 101 -13.21 0.36 13.03
N GLU A 102 -14.49 0.49 12.67
CA GLU A 102 -14.92 1.28 11.51
C GLU A 102 -14.39 2.72 11.58
N GLN A 103 -14.60 3.40 12.72
CA GLN A 103 -14.12 4.77 12.92
C GLN A 103 -12.58 4.86 12.87
N LEU A 104 -11.89 3.92 13.51
CA LEU A 104 -10.43 3.83 13.47
C LEU A 104 -9.90 3.71 12.04
N TYR A 105 -10.49 2.85 11.22
CA TYR A 105 -10.08 2.72 9.81
C TYR A 105 -10.45 3.94 8.96
N LEU A 106 -11.54 4.65 9.28
CA LEU A 106 -11.88 5.90 8.61
C LEU A 106 -10.79 6.96 8.87
N MET A 107 -10.37 7.10 10.13
CA MET A 107 -9.27 8.00 10.50
C MET A 107 -7.97 7.61 9.80
N LEU A 108 -7.64 6.31 9.79
CA LEU A 108 -6.49 5.78 9.05
C LEU A 108 -6.50 6.18 7.57
N VAL A 109 -7.66 6.13 6.90
CA VAL A 109 -7.78 6.57 5.50
C VAL A 109 -7.45 8.06 5.34
N ILE A 110 -7.95 8.91 6.24
CA ILE A 110 -7.72 10.36 6.23
C ILE A 110 -6.24 10.67 6.46
N ASP A 111 -5.63 10.01 7.44
CA ASP A 111 -4.22 10.21 7.78
C ASP A 111 -3.30 9.74 6.63
N LEU A 112 -3.59 8.59 6.02
CA LEU A 112 -2.85 8.10 4.84
C LEU A 112 -3.00 9.02 3.62
N GLN A 113 -4.16 9.67 3.44
CA GLN A 113 -4.32 10.69 2.40
C GLN A 113 -3.40 11.90 2.66
N SER A 114 -3.21 12.28 3.93
CA SER A 114 -2.28 13.33 4.33
C SER A 114 -0.82 12.91 4.06
N VAL A 115 -0.44 11.68 4.43
CA VAL A 115 0.88 11.11 4.10
C VAL A 115 1.14 11.17 2.59
N LYS A 116 0.16 10.75 1.78
CA LYS A 116 0.26 10.83 0.32
C LYS A 116 0.47 12.26 -0.19
N ALA A 117 -0.24 13.23 0.39
CA ALA A 117 -0.09 14.63 0.00
C ALA A 117 1.30 15.16 0.33
N MET A 118 1.85 14.81 1.50
CA MET A 118 3.20 15.19 1.93
C MET A 118 4.28 14.57 1.01
N LEU A 119 4.17 13.29 0.66
CA LEU A 119 5.07 12.63 -0.29
C LEU A 119 5.08 13.33 -1.66
N LYS A 120 3.92 13.81 -2.14
CA LYS A 120 3.81 14.50 -3.43
C LYS A 120 4.55 15.84 -3.46
N VAL A 121 4.60 16.55 -2.34
CA VAL A 121 5.30 17.84 -2.21
C VAL A 121 6.71 17.68 -1.62
N SER A 122 7.20 16.45 -1.51
CA SER A 122 8.53 16.10 -0.97
C SER A 122 8.76 16.52 0.50
N SER A 123 7.69 16.63 1.29
CA SER A 123 7.74 16.80 2.75
C SER A 123 7.96 15.45 3.42
N PHE A 124 9.17 14.88 3.27
CA PHE A 124 9.43 13.48 3.63
C PHE A 124 9.48 13.23 5.14
N GLU A 125 10.00 14.17 5.93
CA GLU A 125 10.03 14.03 7.39
C GLU A 125 8.61 14.08 7.98
N GLU A 126 7.78 15.01 7.51
CA GLU A 126 6.37 15.08 7.91
C GLU A 126 5.59 13.84 7.44
N ALA A 127 5.86 13.36 6.23
CA ALA A 127 5.24 12.13 5.71
C ALA A 127 5.58 10.91 6.57
N TYR A 128 6.85 10.76 6.98
CA TYR A 128 7.29 9.68 7.86
C TYR A 128 6.67 9.77 9.25
N GLN A 129 6.64 10.97 9.85
CA GLN A 129 6.01 11.18 11.15
C GLN A 129 4.52 10.80 11.10
N ALA A 130 3.78 11.33 10.12
CA ALA A 130 2.38 11.00 9.93
C ALA A 130 2.14 9.50 9.63
N ALA A 131 3.01 8.85 8.86
CA ALA A 131 2.92 7.41 8.60
C ALA A 131 3.20 6.58 9.87
N SER A 132 4.10 7.05 10.73
CA SER A 132 4.44 6.39 12.00
C SER A 132 3.31 6.47 13.02
N ASP A 133 2.56 7.58 13.04
CA ASP A 133 1.43 7.78 13.95
C ASP A 133 0.30 6.76 13.71
N VAL A 134 0.11 6.34 12.46
CA VAL A 134 -0.99 5.41 12.10
C VAL A 134 -0.64 3.93 12.30
N TRP A 135 0.61 3.59 12.64
CA TRP A 135 1.09 2.20 12.78
C TRP A 135 0.20 1.37 13.71
N LYS A 136 -0.29 1.94 14.80
CA LYS A 136 -1.00 1.21 15.86
C LYS A 136 -2.50 1.04 15.62
N ILE A 137 -3.05 1.57 14.53
CA ILE A 137 -4.49 1.55 14.29
C ILE A 137 -5.08 0.13 14.21
N PRO A 138 -4.49 -0.83 13.47
CA PRO A 138 -5.04 -2.19 13.42
C PRO A 138 -4.97 -2.90 14.78
N ASP A 139 -3.92 -2.66 15.57
CA ASP A 139 -3.78 -3.19 16.92
C ASP A 139 -4.80 -2.57 17.89
N ALA A 140 -5.08 -1.27 17.75
CA ALA A 140 -6.14 -0.59 18.50
C ALA A 140 -7.52 -1.22 18.21
N CYS A 141 -7.80 -1.53 16.94
CA CYS A 141 -9.03 -2.26 16.59
C CYS A 141 -9.09 -3.65 17.24
N ASP A 142 -8.00 -4.44 17.20
CA ASP A 142 -7.97 -5.73 17.91
C ASP A 142 -8.17 -5.56 19.43
N ASN A 143 -7.64 -4.48 20.00
CA ASN A 143 -7.77 -4.17 21.41
C ASN A 143 -9.22 -3.86 21.82
N GLU A 144 -10.04 -3.30 20.93
CA GLU A 144 -11.47 -3.09 21.21
C GLU A 144 -12.25 -4.38 21.49
N PHE A 145 -11.85 -5.48 20.86
CA PHE A 145 -12.38 -6.80 21.18
C PHE A 145 -11.77 -7.35 22.47
N ALA A 146 -10.44 -7.20 22.62
CA ALA A 146 -9.71 -7.78 23.75
C ALA A 146 -10.14 -7.19 25.11
N THR A 147 -10.35 -5.88 25.20
CA THR A 147 -10.83 -5.20 26.42
C THR A 147 -12.19 -5.73 26.88
N ARG A 148 -13.01 -6.22 25.95
CA ARG A 148 -14.32 -6.85 26.19
C ARG A 148 -14.25 -8.38 26.29
N ARG A 149 -13.04 -8.95 26.31
CA ARG A 149 -12.77 -10.40 26.34
C ARG A 149 -13.38 -11.16 25.15
N LEU A 150 -13.45 -10.50 24.00
CA LEU A 150 -13.93 -11.05 22.74
C LEU A 150 -12.76 -11.38 21.81
N SER A 151 -12.97 -12.33 20.90
CA SER A 151 -12.06 -12.57 19.79
C SER A 151 -12.34 -11.59 18.66
N SER A 152 -11.30 -10.94 18.13
CA SER A 152 -11.41 -10.04 16.99
C SER A 152 -11.86 -10.77 15.73
N LEU A 153 -13.03 -10.37 15.20
CA LEU A 153 -13.52 -10.86 13.91
C LEU A 153 -12.75 -10.27 12.71
N LEU A 154 -11.90 -9.27 12.97
CA LEU A 154 -11.12 -8.55 11.96
C LEU A 154 -9.62 -8.93 11.98
N LYS A 155 -9.22 -9.92 12.80
CA LYS A 155 -7.82 -10.28 13.05
C LYS A 155 -6.97 -10.46 11.79
N ARG A 156 -7.50 -11.16 10.78
CA ARG A 156 -6.79 -11.37 9.50
C ARG A 156 -6.60 -10.05 8.74
N ARG A 157 -7.63 -9.20 8.70
CA ARG A 157 -7.56 -7.90 8.02
C ARG A 157 -6.61 -6.95 8.76
N ASN A 158 -6.63 -6.97 10.09
CA ASN A 158 -5.69 -6.19 10.91
C ASN A 158 -4.24 -6.59 10.64
N LYS A 159 -3.96 -7.90 10.53
CA LYS A 159 -2.63 -8.38 10.16
C LYS A 159 -2.19 -7.89 8.77
N GLU A 160 -3.08 -7.97 7.78
CA GLU A 160 -2.79 -7.48 6.42
C GLU A 160 -2.54 -5.96 6.40
N LEU A 161 -3.37 -5.19 7.11
CA LEU A 161 -3.20 -3.75 7.26
C LEU A 161 -1.88 -3.39 7.93
N ASN A 162 -1.52 -4.07 9.02
CA ASN A 162 -0.24 -3.88 9.70
C ASN A 162 0.95 -4.07 8.75
N GLN A 163 0.91 -5.09 7.87
CA GLN A 163 1.97 -5.30 6.87
C GLN A 163 2.06 -4.13 5.88
N LYS A 164 0.91 -3.65 5.39
CA LYS A 164 0.85 -2.54 4.43
C LYS A 164 1.25 -1.20 5.06
N ILE A 165 0.81 -0.92 6.28
CA ILE A 165 1.22 0.28 7.04
C ILE A 165 2.73 0.23 7.32
N SER A 166 3.25 -0.93 7.75
CA SER A 166 4.68 -1.09 7.97
C SER A 166 5.49 -0.79 6.71
N LEU A 167 5.03 -1.26 5.54
CA LEU A 167 5.63 -0.90 4.26
C LEU A 167 5.60 0.63 4.03
N CYS A 168 4.46 1.29 4.22
CA CYS A 168 4.35 2.74 4.09
C CYS A 168 5.35 3.49 4.97
N VAL A 169 5.47 3.12 6.25
CA VAL A 169 6.40 3.75 7.19
C VAL A 169 7.84 3.57 6.73
N ASN A 170 8.23 2.35 6.35
CA ASN A 170 9.59 2.08 5.91
C ASN A 170 9.95 2.85 4.62
N LEU A 171 9.04 2.90 3.64
CA LEU A 171 9.31 3.65 2.41
C LEU A 171 9.34 5.16 2.66
N ALA A 172 8.48 5.69 3.54
CA ALA A 172 8.53 7.10 3.92
C ALA A 172 9.86 7.44 4.64
N TYR A 173 10.34 6.54 5.50
CA TYR A 173 11.64 6.69 6.17
C TYR A 173 12.81 6.74 5.18
N GLN A 174 12.83 5.81 4.21
CA GLN A 174 13.86 5.77 3.16
C GLN A 174 13.91 7.08 2.34
N MET A 175 12.81 7.83 2.24
CA MET A 175 12.80 9.10 1.52
C MET A 175 13.50 10.23 2.28
N ILE A 176 13.60 10.16 3.61
CA ILE A 176 14.34 11.15 4.41
C ILE A 176 15.82 11.09 4.05
N ASP A 177 16.37 9.89 3.95
CA ASP A 177 17.79 9.67 3.67
C ASP A 177 18.20 10.14 2.27
N GLU A 178 17.28 10.12 1.29
CA GLU A 178 17.52 10.63 -0.07
C GLU A 178 17.47 12.16 -0.17
N GLY A 179 16.75 12.85 0.73
CA GLY A 179 16.57 14.31 0.71
C GLY A 179 17.80 15.13 1.07
N HIS A 180 18.93 14.49 1.36
CA HIS A 180 20.19 15.12 1.76
C HIS A 180 21.24 15.22 0.65
N TYR A 181 20.88 14.91 -0.62
CA TYR A 181 21.76 15.01 -1.78
C TYR A 181 21.23 15.96 -2.86
#